data_AF-A0AAE0UCJ6-F1
#
_entry.id   AF-A0AAE0UCJ6-F1
#
_cell.length_a   1.000
_cell.length_b   1.000
_cell.length_c   1.000
_cell.angle_alpha   90.00
_cell.angle_beta   90.00
_cell.angle_gamma   90.00
#
_symmetry.space_group_name_H-M   'P 1'
#
loop_
_entity.id
_entity.type
_entity.pdbx_description
1 polymer ?
#
loop_
_entity_poly.entity_id
_entity_poly.type
_entity_poly.pdbx_seq_one_letter_code
_entity_poly.pdbx_strand_id
1 'polypeptide(L)'
;YIALSYEWGPEDNIHDPTILINGTHRLSIRKNLYEALKEFRASAEFSGKLLWVDAICINQQKAHGEKPHQIRLMGKIFGHAATVIAWLGTSAEDSDKAINALKACSQYGYLPKDRCFIRSVLQPPKPDQPLYTYPPWVTMKAITALCNRSYWRRVWIMQEIQQSQSLLVKCGSQSITGTELERAFEALQSFECIPHLRYEERSMKRYYRGLTKFLCLMAASVPLQHLRARKEVHMSLGQLLQICVEGGFQSTERRDYIFALLGMSNDVTEGAIRVDYKKPLWLLRNEALPVIERSY
;
A
#
# COMPACT_ATOMS: atom_id res chain seq x y z
N TYR A 1 10.58 13.30 9.70
CA TYR A 1 11.18 11.99 9.39
C TYR A 1 10.41 11.34 8.25
N ILE A 2 10.97 10.31 7.64
CA ILE A 2 10.32 9.41 6.69
C ILE A 2 9.86 8.17 7.45
N ALA A 3 8.65 7.66 7.22
CA ALA A 3 8.20 6.39 7.78
C ALA A 3 8.22 5.30 6.71
N LEU A 4 8.72 4.11 7.05
CA LEU A 4 8.73 2.96 6.16
C LEU A 4 7.51 2.08 6.40
N SER A 5 6.72 1.89 5.36
CA SER A 5 5.65 0.89 5.28
C SER A 5 6.13 -0.26 4.40
N TYR A 6 6.22 -1.47 4.94
CA TYR A 6 6.74 -2.64 4.24
C TYR A 6 6.14 -3.92 4.81
N GLU A 7 6.13 -4.97 3.99
CA GLU A 7 5.77 -6.30 4.47
C GLU A 7 6.93 -6.91 5.24
N TRP A 8 6.70 -7.39 6.46
CA TRP A 8 7.76 -8.01 7.24
C TRP A 8 8.27 -9.30 6.59
N GLY A 9 7.41 -10.04 5.89
CA GLY A 9 7.72 -11.33 5.30
C GLY A 9 7.78 -12.45 6.36
N PRO A 10 8.05 -13.69 5.93
CA PRO A 10 8.24 -14.82 6.83
C PRO A 10 9.45 -14.58 7.75
N GLU A 11 9.37 -15.12 8.95
CA GLU A 11 10.50 -15.14 9.88
C GLU A 11 11.43 -16.29 9.51
N ASP A 12 12.70 -15.98 9.27
CA ASP A 12 13.73 -16.97 8.95
C ASP A 12 14.86 -16.80 9.97
N ASN A 13 14.60 -17.25 11.20
CA ASN A 13 15.49 -17.10 12.35
C ASN A 13 16.92 -17.65 12.14
N ILE A 14 17.15 -18.42 11.07
CA ILE A 14 18.45 -19.00 10.72
C ILE A 14 19.19 -18.12 9.71
N HIS A 15 18.47 -17.57 8.72
CA HIS A 15 19.09 -16.82 7.62
C HIS A 15 18.78 -15.31 7.64
N ASP A 16 18.08 -14.82 8.65
CA ASP A 16 17.74 -13.41 8.77
C ASP A 16 18.99 -12.54 8.99
N PRO A 17 19.17 -11.48 8.18
CA PRO A 17 20.34 -10.61 8.24
C PRO A 17 20.40 -9.78 9.53
N THR A 18 21.59 -9.29 9.85
CA THR A 18 21.84 -8.46 11.04
C THR A 18 22.29 -7.06 10.66
N ILE A 19 21.81 -6.06 11.40
CA ILE A 19 22.26 -4.67 11.34
C ILE A 19 22.90 -4.25 12.67
N LEU A 20 23.72 -3.19 12.63
CA LEU A 20 24.30 -2.58 13.81
C LEU A 20 23.52 -1.34 14.21
N ILE A 21 23.05 -1.31 15.45
CA ILE A 21 22.42 -0.16 16.10
C ILE A 21 23.49 0.56 16.92
N ASN A 22 23.66 1.86 16.68
CA ASN A 22 24.67 2.71 17.34
C ASN A 22 26.09 2.11 17.31
N GLY A 23 26.44 1.42 16.22
CA GLY A 23 27.75 0.81 16.00
C GLY A 23 28.09 -0.42 16.87
N THR A 24 27.25 -0.78 17.84
CA THR A 24 27.61 -1.75 18.89
C THR A 24 26.61 -2.89 19.04
N HIS A 25 25.30 -2.59 18.96
CA HIS A 25 24.27 -3.58 19.20
C HIS A 25 23.85 -4.27 17.91
N ARG A 26 23.88 -5.60 17.89
CA ARG A 26 23.44 -6.40 16.74
C ARG A 26 21.94 -6.67 16.84
N LEU A 27 21.19 -6.23 15.84
CA LEU A 27 19.76 -6.50 15.71
C LEU A 27 19.52 -7.36 14.47
N SER A 28 18.93 -8.54 14.65
CA SER A 28 18.43 -9.35 13.54
C SER A 28 17.15 -8.71 12.98
N ILE A 29 17.08 -8.58 11.66
CA ILE A 29 15.94 -8.04 10.95
C ILE A 29 15.60 -8.96 9.77
N ARG A 30 14.34 -8.97 9.37
CA ARG A 30 13.90 -9.80 8.25
C ARG A 30 14.50 -9.35 6.93
N LYS A 31 14.71 -10.31 6.03
CA LYS A 31 15.32 -10.08 4.71
C LYS A 31 14.69 -8.92 3.93
N ASN A 32 13.36 -8.78 3.93
CA ASN A 32 12.71 -7.70 3.17
C ASN A 32 13.08 -6.30 3.68
N LEU A 33 13.16 -6.12 5.00
CA LEU A 33 13.60 -4.86 5.60
C LEU A 33 15.06 -4.58 5.28
N TYR A 34 15.91 -5.61 5.34
CA TYR A 34 17.33 -5.46 5.03
C TYR A 34 17.57 -4.99 3.60
N GLU A 35 16.85 -5.56 2.63
CA GLU A 35 16.96 -5.09 1.23
C GLU A 35 16.44 -3.65 1.09
N ALA A 36 15.35 -3.27 1.76
CA ALA A 36 14.87 -1.89 1.77
C ALA A 36 15.95 -0.91 2.30
N LEU A 37 16.58 -1.25 3.44
CA LEU A 37 17.62 -0.42 4.05
C LEU A 37 18.87 -0.30 3.16
N LYS A 38 19.25 -1.37 2.45
CA LYS A 38 20.35 -1.34 1.48
C LYS A 38 20.05 -0.39 0.32
N GLU A 39 18.85 -0.49 -0.25
CA GLU A 39 18.40 0.39 -1.33
C GLU A 39 18.36 1.85 -0.89
N PHE A 40 17.89 2.14 0.33
CA PHE A 40 17.85 3.51 0.84
C PHE A 40 19.23 4.06 1.12
N ARG A 41 20.15 3.22 1.62
CA ARG A 41 21.55 3.62 1.85
C ARG A 41 22.28 3.92 0.54
N ALA A 42 21.98 3.19 -0.53
CA ALA A 42 22.59 3.40 -1.84
C ALA A 42 22.04 4.62 -2.59
N SER A 43 20.83 5.06 -2.24
CA SER A 43 20.16 6.19 -2.89
C SER A 43 20.62 7.54 -2.34
N ALA A 44 21.11 8.42 -3.21
CA ALA A 44 21.43 9.80 -2.85
C ALA A 44 20.21 10.59 -2.36
N GLU A 45 19.00 10.24 -2.82
CA GLU A 45 17.73 10.86 -2.42
C GLU A 45 17.47 10.76 -0.91
N PHE A 46 17.88 9.64 -0.30
CA PHE A 46 17.62 9.36 1.12
C PHE A 46 18.84 9.63 2.03
N SER A 47 19.96 10.07 1.45
CA SER A 47 21.17 10.38 2.22
C SER A 47 20.89 11.47 3.27
N GLY A 48 21.24 11.20 4.52
CA GLY A 48 21.05 12.11 5.65
C GLY A 48 19.59 12.27 6.12
N LYS A 49 18.62 11.51 5.58
CA LYS A 49 17.23 11.55 6.04
C LYS A 49 17.00 10.63 7.23
N LEU A 50 16.22 11.10 8.20
CA LEU A 50 15.77 10.27 9.33
C LEU A 50 14.67 9.31 8.88
N LEU A 51 14.90 8.01 9.05
CA LEU A 51 13.96 6.95 8.72
C LEU A 51 13.41 6.31 10.00
N TRP A 52 12.09 6.22 10.09
CA TRP A 52 11.37 5.47 11.12
C TRP A 52 10.95 4.12 10.56
N VAL A 53 11.26 3.04 11.29
CA VAL A 53 10.95 1.66 10.93
C VAL A 53 10.39 0.96 12.17
N ASP A 54 9.18 0.41 12.07
CA ASP A 54 8.49 -0.23 13.19
C ASP A 54 9.30 -1.33 13.90
N ALA A 55 9.96 -2.22 13.15
CA ALA A 55 10.75 -3.33 13.69
C ALA A 55 12.00 -2.87 14.46
N ILE A 56 12.45 -1.63 14.23
CA ILE A 56 13.64 -1.06 14.87
C ILE A 56 13.24 -0.07 15.98
N CYS A 57 12.25 0.78 15.72
CA CYS A 57 11.85 1.88 16.59
C CYS A 57 10.85 1.47 17.67
N ILE A 58 10.15 0.33 17.53
CA ILE A 58 9.23 -0.18 18.54
C ILE A 58 9.86 -1.38 19.23
N ASN A 59 9.81 -1.42 20.55
CA ASN A 59 10.23 -2.61 21.28
C ASN A 59 9.29 -3.80 21.02
N GLN A 60 9.70 -4.71 20.14
CA GLN A 60 8.90 -5.86 19.71
C GLN A 60 8.78 -6.97 20.77
N GLN A 61 9.68 -7.01 21.76
CA GLN A 61 9.80 -8.14 22.69
C GLN A 61 8.82 -8.08 23.87
N LYS A 62 8.12 -6.95 24.09
CA LYS A 62 7.22 -6.78 25.24
C LYS A 62 5.76 -6.60 24.82
N ALA A 63 5.01 -7.70 24.77
CA ALA A 63 3.57 -7.70 24.46
C ALA A 63 2.71 -6.84 25.42
N HIS A 64 3.18 -6.59 26.66
CA HIS A 64 2.53 -5.73 27.67
C HIS A 64 3.26 -4.41 27.92
N GLY A 65 4.27 -4.10 27.11
CA GLY A 65 5.05 -2.88 27.23
C GLY A 65 4.56 -1.80 26.26
N GLU A 66 5.49 -1.32 25.46
CA GLU A 66 5.32 -0.21 24.52
C GLU A 66 4.35 -0.54 23.37
N LYS A 67 4.29 -1.79 22.91
CA LYS A 67 3.67 -2.18 21.64
C LYS A 67 2.17 -1.84 21.54
N PRO A 68 1.29 -2.18 22.51
CA PRO A 68 -0.12 -1.78 22.45
C PRO A 68 -0.31 -0.26 22.41
N HIS A 69 0.56 0.49 23.11
CA HIS A 69 0.55 1.95 23.08
C HIS A 69 0.97 2.47 21.71
N GLN A 70 2.07 1.97 21.14
CA GLN A 70 2.55 2.36 19.80
C GLN A 70 1.54 2.02 18.71
N ILE A 71 0.84 0.89 18.82
CA ILE A 71 -0.23 0.51 17.88
C ILE A 71 -1.34 1.56 17.85
N ARG A 72 -1.76 2.07 19.01
CA ARG A 72 -2.72 3.18 19.07
C ARG A 72 -2.17 4.48 18.47
N LEU A 73 -0.85 4.63 18.44
CA LEU A 73 -0.17 5.77 17.83
C LEU A 73 0.16 5.58 16.35
N MET A 74 0.01 4.40 15.75
CA MET A 74 0.41 4.11 14.36
C MET A 74 -0.15 5.15 13.39
N GLY A 75 -1.45 5.45 13.46
CA GLY A 75 -2.06 6.50 12.64
C GLY A 75 -1.37 7.86 12.80
N LYS A 76 -1.08 8.27 14.04
CA LYS A 76 -0.34 9.52 14.31
C LYS A 76 1.11 9.45 13.82
N ILE A 77 1.80 8.33 13.95
CA ILE A 77 3.19 8.18 13.49
C ILE A 77 3.25 8.35 11.97
N PHE A 78 2.45 7.59 11.23
CA PHE A 78 2.39 7.71 9.77
C PHE A 78 1.83 9.07 9.32
N GLY A 79 0.91 9.66 10.07
CA GLY A 79 0.35 10.99 9.78
C GLY A 79 1.25 12.19 10.08
N HIS A 80 2.27 12.04 10.94
CA HIS A 80 3.29 13.07 11.17
C HIS A 80 4.57 12.84 10.34
N ALA A 81 4.67 11.73 9.63
CA ALA A 81 5.77 11.50 8.69
C ALA A 81 5.64 12.50 7.53
N ALA A 82 6.77 13.12 7.16
CA ALA A 82 6.82 14.02 6.00
C ALA A 82 6.57 13.25 4.69
N THR A 83 7.01 12.00 4.66
CA THR A 83 6.75 11.06 3.56
C THR A 83 6.67 9.66 4.15
N VAL A 84 5.69 8.89 3.68
CA VAL A 84 5.60 7.46 3.90
C VAL A 84 6.12 6.76 2.65
N ILE A 85 7.12 5.89 2.82
CA ILE A 85 7.59 5.03 1.73
C ILE A 85 6.86 3.70 1.82
N ALA A 86 6.08 3.38 0.79
CA ALA A 86 5.50 2.05 0.58
C ALA A 86 6.52 1.19 -0.18
N TRP A 87 7.24 0.32 0.53
CA TRP A 87 8.25 -0.57 -0.04
C TRP A 87 7.63 -1.88 -0.51
N LEU A 88 7.66 -2.10 -1.82
CA LEU A 88 7.08 -3.29 -2.46
C LEU A 88 8.06 -4.46 -2.58
N GLY A 89 9.32 -4.30 -2.18
CA GLY A 89 10.39 -5.28 -2.40
C GLY A 89 11.32 -4.91 -3.55
N THR A 90 12.30 -5.77 -3.83
CA THR A 90 13.27 -5.59 -4.92
C THR A 90 12.61 -5.70 -6.30
N SER A 91 13.35 -5.31 -7.34
CA SER A 91 12.89 -5.42 -8.73
C SER A 91 12.68 -6.89 -9.10
N ALA A 92 11.46 -7.21 -9.55
CA ALA A 92 11.05 -8.57 -9.92
C ALA A 92 9.78 -8.49 -10.78
N GLU A 93 9.56 -9.51 -11.62
CA GLU A 93 8.35 -9.63 -12.46
C GLU A 93 8.06 -8.39 -13.30
N ASP A 94 9.11 -7.82 -13.91
CA ASP A 94 9.02 -6.62 -14.74
C ASP A 94 8.50 -5.37 -14.01
N SER A 95 8.66 -5.29 -12.68
CA SER A 95 8.25 -4.15 -11.85
C SER A 95 8.72 -2.79 -12.34
N ASP A 96 9.93 -2.72 -12.89
CA ASP A 96 10.50 -1.46 -13.39
C ASP A 96 9.72 -0.99 -14.63
N LYS A 97 9.33 -1.93 -15.50
CA LYS A 97 8.45 -1.66 -16.65
C LYS A 97 7.07 -1.20 -16.18
N ALA A 98 6.54 -1.85 -15.14
CA ALA A 98 5.26 -1.48 -14.55
C ALA A 98 5.26 -0.05 -14.00
N ILE A 99 6.28 0.33 -13.22
CA ILE A 99 6.40 1.69 -12.66
C ILE A 99 6.55 2.73 -13.76
N ASN A 100 7.40 2.48 -14.77
CA ASN A 100 7.57 3.41 -15.88
C ASN A 100 6.28 3.58 -16.70
N ALA A 101 5.54 2.50 -16.93
CA ALA A 101 4.25 2.56 -17.60
C ALA A 101 3.20 3.34 -16.79
N LEU A 102 3.16 3.15 -15.47
CA LEU A 102 2.27 3.92 -14.58
C LEU A 102 2.63 5.40 -14.60
N LYS A 103 3.92 5.75 -14.52
CA LYS A 103 4.38 7.15 -14.65
C LYS A 103 3.96 7.77 -15.98
N ALA A 104 4.13 7.04 -17.09
CA ALA A 104 3.66 7.49 -18.39
C ALA A 104 2.14 7.75 -18.33
N CYS A 105 1.35 6.80 -17.83
CA CYS A 105 -0.10 7.00 -17.69
C CYS A 105 -0.47 8.22 -16.83
N SER A 106 0.29 8.52 -15.77
CA SER A 106 0.00 9.62 -14.86
C SER A 106 0.19 11.03 -15.43
N GLN A 107 1.00 11.16 -16.50
CA GLN A 107 1.27 12.45 -17.15
C GLN A 107 0.07 12.94 -17.96
N TYR A 108 -0.90 12.06 -18.21
CA TYR A 108 -2.10 12.37 -18.98
C TYR A 108 -3.24 12.71 -18.01
N GLY A 109 -3.43 14.01 -17.79
CA GLY A 109 -4.52 14.53 -16.96
C GLY A 109 -5.90 14.23 -17.54
N TYR A 110 -6.94 14.64 -16.80
CA TYR A 110 -8.39 14.49 -17.05
C TYR A 110 -8.92 15.07 -18.38
N LEU A 111 -8.13 15.15 -19.46
CA LEU A 111 -8.55 15.73 -20.72
C LEU A 111 -9.30 14.68 -21.58
N PRO A 112 -10.58 14.93 -21.94
CA PRO A 112 -11.38 13.99 -22.73
C PRO A 112 -10.80 13.62 -24.11
N LYS A 113 -9.81 14.37 -24.60
CA LYS A 113 -9.22 14.23 -25.94
C LYS A 113 -7.94 13.37 -26.00
N ASP A 114 -7.32 13.04 -24.86
CA ASP A 114 -6.05 12.30 -24.81
C ASP A 114 -6.19 10.77 -24.73
N ARG A 115 -7.42 10.26 -24.92
CA ARG A 115 -7.74 8.83 -24.99
C ARG A 115 -6.96 8.07 -26.09
N CYS A 116 -6.48 8.78 -27.11
CA CYS A 116 -5.62 8.23 -28.16
C CYS A 116 -4.18 7.93 -27.71
N PHE A 117 -3.66 8.54 -26.64
CA PHE A 117 -2.28 8.34 -26.22
C PHE A 117 -2.10 7.16 -25.25
N ILE A 118 -3.05 6.90 -24.34
CA ILE A 118 -3.03 5.65 -23.56
C ILE A 118 -3.11 4.44 -24.51
N ARG A 119 -3.82 4.60 -25.63
CA ARG A 119 -3.79 3.65 -26.74
C ARG A 119 -2.38 3.51 -27.32
N SER A 120 -1.56 4.55 -27.45
CA SER A 120 -0.17 4.42 -27.91
C SER A 120 0.82 3.92 -26.85
N VAL A 121 0.59 4.18 -25.55
CA VAL A 121 1.39 3.60 -24.44
C VAL A 121 1.15 2.10 -24.33
N LEU A 122 -0.10 1.69 -24.56
CA LEU A 122 -0.47 0.29 -24.53
C LEU A 122 -0.26 -0.36 -25.90
N GLN A 123 -0.32 0.28 -27.06
CA GLN A 123 -0.13 -0.42 -28.35
C GLN A 123 1.32 -0.81 -28.63
N PRO A 124 1.55 -1.89 -29.44
CA PRO A 124 2.88 -2.19 -29.95
C PRO A 124 3.40 -0.99 -30.78
N PRO A 125 4.71 -0.68 -30.72
CA PRO A 125 5.26 0.47 -31.42
C PRO A 125 5.11 0.32 -32.93
N LYS A 126 4.92 1.45 -33.62
CA LYS A 126 5.09 1.50 -35.08
C LYS A 126 6.57 1.26 -35.40
N PRO A 127 6.90 0.64 -36.56
CA PRO A 127 8.27 0.33 -36.94
C PRO A 127 9.23 1.53 -36.96
N ASP A 128 8.70 2.76 -36.98
CA ASP A 128 9.45 4.00 -37.18
C ASP A 128 9.63 4.83 -35.89
N GLN A 129 9.19 4.33 -34.72
CA GLN A 129 9.30 5.02 -33.44
C GLN A 129 10.33 4.37 -32.50
N PRO A 130 11.07 5.17 -31.70
CA PRO A 130 12.13 4.67 -30.83
C PRO A 130 11.62 3.66 -29.79
N LEU A 131 12.50 2.70 -29.51
CA LEU A 131 12.34 1.36 -28.93
C LEU A 131 11.83 1.24 -27.48
N TYR A 132 10.94 2.12 -27.00
CA TYR A 132 10.56 2.18 -25.57
C TYR A 132 9.08 1.88 -25.26
N THR A 133 8.42 1.02 -26.04
CA THR A 133 7.06 0.56 -25.69
C THR A 133 6.97 -0.95 -25.85
N TYR A 134 6.86 -1.66 -24.72
CA TYR A 134 6.49 -3.08 -24.72
C TYR A 134 5.07 -3.23 -25.28
N PRO A 135 4.74 -4.35 -25.95
CA PRO A 135 3.35 -4.54 -26.36
C PRO A 135 2.37 -4.46 -25.15
N PRO A 136 1.06 -4.26 -25.40
CA PRO A 136 0.09 -3.91 -24.36
C PRO A 136 0.02 -4.93 -23.23
N TRP A 137 0.04 -6.20 -23.61
CA TRP A 137 -0.19 -7.33 -22.74
C TRP A 137 0.90 -7.57 -21.67
N VAL A 138 2.14 -7.13 -21.86
CA VAL A 138 3.31 -7.29 -20.96
C VAL A 138 3.35 -6.10 -20.06
N THR A 139 3.09 -4.90 -20.59
CA THR A 139 2.86 -3.72 -19.76
C THR A 139 1.74 -4.02 -18.76
N MET A 140 0.61 -4.55 -19.23
CA MET A 140 -0.50 -4.91 -18.36
C MET A 140 -0.20 -6.09 -17.44
N LYS A 141 0.54 -7.11 -17.89
CA LYS A 141 1.00 -8.21 -17.05
C LYS A 141 1.93 -7.72 -15.94
N ALA A 142 2.86 -6.82 -16.24
CA ALA A 142 3.81 -6.24 -15.28
C ALA A 142 3.08 -5.38 -14.25
N ILE A 143 2.15 -4.51 -14.69
CA ILE A 143 1.28 -3.73 -13.79
C ILE A 143 0.48 -4.67 -12.88
N THR A 144 -0.09 -5.74 -13.45
CA THR A 144 -0.86 -6.72 -12.67
C THR A 144 0.01 -7.45 -11.65
N ALA A 145 1.24 -7.86 -12.02
CA ALA A 145 2.19 -8.48 -11.11
C ALA A 145 2.55 -7.53 -9.94
N LEU A 146 2.83 -6.26 -10.25
CA LEU A 146 3.13 -5.23 -9.25
C LEU A 146 1.96 -5.03 -8.26
N CYS A 147 0.71 -5.01 -8.75
CA CYS A 147 -0.49 -4.87 -7.93
C CYS A 147 -0.83 -6.14 -7.13
N ASN A 148 -0.35 -7.31 -7.56
CA ASN A 148 -0.56 -8.58 -6.88
C ASN A 148 0.46 -8.87 -5.77
N ARG A 149 1.48 -8.02 -5.59
CA ARG A 149 2.45 -8.16 -4.50
C ARG A 149 1.75 -8.20 -3.14
N SER A 150 2.22 -9.08 -2.28
CA SER A 150 1.64 -9.39 -0.96
C SER A 150 1.54 -8.16 -0.04
N TYR A 151 2.42 -7.18 -0.20
CA TYR A 151 2.35 -5.88 0.48
C TYR A 151 0.93 -5.27 0.45
N TRP A 152 0.27 -5.28 -0.70
CA TRP A 152 -1.04 -4.66 -0.91
C TRP A 152 -2.19 -5.37 -0.20
N ARG A 153 -1.94 -6.57 0.35
CA ARG A 153 -2.94 -7.33 1.10
C ARG A 153 -2.86 -7.06 2.59
N ARG A 154 -1.86 -6.33 3.09
CA ARG A 154 -1.69 -6.13 4.54
C ARG A 154 -2.75 -5.18 5.10
N VAL A 155 -3.51 -5.61 6.11
CA VAL A 155 -4.55 -4.74 6.72
C VAL A 155 -3.99 -3.42 7.27
N TRP A 156 -2.76 -3.45 7.79
CA TRP A 156 -2.09 -2.27 8.36
C TRP A 156 -1.83 -1.14 7.35
N ILE A 157 -1.76 -1.43 6.04
CA ILE A 157 -1.49 -0.38 5.04
C ILE A 157 -2.61 0.67 4.99
N MET A 158 -3.81 0.32 5.45
CA MET A 158 -4.92 1.28 5.55
C MET A 158 -4.54 2.44 6.48
N GLN A 159 -4.01 2.15 7.67
CA GLN A 159 -3.52 3.21 8.57
C GLN A 159 -2.21 3.85 8.08
N GLU A 160 -1.31 3.05 7.52
CA GLU A 160 0.02 3.52 7.11
C GLU A 160 -0.04 4.49 5.93
N ILE A 161 -0.89 4.20 4.92
CA ILE A 161 -0.99 4.99 3.69
C ILE A 161 -2.05 6.08 3.81
N GLN A 162 -3.27 5.77 4.30
CA GLN A 162 -4.34 6.77 4.31
C GLN A 162 -4.04 7.94 5.24
N GLN A 163 -3.26 7.73 6.30
CA GLN A 163 -2.94 8.80 7.22
C GLN A 163 -1.77 9.67 6.77
N SER A 164 -0.98 9.23 5.78
CA SER A 164 0.23 9.90 5.30
C SER A 164 -0.01 11.30 4.71
N GLN A 165 0.95 12.21 4.90
CA GLN A 165 0.94 13.54 4.26
C GLN A 165 1.42 13.48 2.81
N SER A 166 2.30 12.52 2.53
CA SER A 166 2.87 12.27 1.21
C SER A 166 3.24 10.79 1.14
N LEU A 167 2.95 10.17 0.00
CA LEU A 167 3.23 8.76 -0.27
C LEU A 167 4.24 8.64 -1.41
N LEU A 168 5.25 7.81 -1.21
CA LEU A 168 6.18 7.36 -2.25
C LEU A 168 6.15 5.84 -2.32
N VAL A 169 5.66 5.30 -3.42
CA VAL A 169 5.67 3.85 -3.66
C VAL A 169 6.99 3.49 -4.33
N LYS A 170 7.75 2.56 -3.73
CA LYS A 170 9.09 2.19 -4.19
C LYS A 170 9.21 0.68 -4.38
N CYS A 171 9.84 0.28 -5.48
CA CYS A 171 10.14 -1.10 -5.82
C CYS A 171 11.53 -1.16 -6.46
N GLY A 172 12.48 -1.78 -5.76
CA GLY A 172 13.89 -1.71 -6.15
C GLY A 172 14.35 -0.24 -6.26
N SER A 173 15.03 0.06 -7.36
CA SER A 173 15.51 1.43 -7.63
C SER A 173 14.40 2.38 -8.08
N GLN A 174 13.32 1.85 -8.67
CA GLN A 174 12.23 2.64 -9.21
C GLN A 174 11.24 3.09 -8.13
N SER A 175 10.64 4.26 -8.32
CA SER A 175 9.63 4.83 -7.43
C SER A 175 8.56 5.56 -8.23
N ILE A 176 7.37 5.71 -7.65
CA ILE A 176 6.26 6.51 -8.18
C ILE A 176 5.58 7.21 -7.00
N THR A 177 5.24 8.48 -7.15
CA THR A 177 4.53 9.21 -6.09
C THR A 177 3.09 8.71 -5.96
N GLY A 178 2.47 8.91 -4.79
CA GLY A 178 1.06 8.62 -4.60
C GLY A 178 0.21 9.28 -5.67
N THR A 179 0.34 10.60 -5.86
CA THR A 179 -0.45 11.36 -6.84
C THR A 179 -0.27 10.89 -8.29
N GLU A 180 0.95 10.49 -8.70
CA GLU A 180 1.18 9.87 -10.01
C GLU A 180 0.48 8.52 -10.12
N LEU A 181 0.61 7.67 -9.09
CA LEU A 181 -0.03 6.35 -9.07
C LEU A 181 -1.54 6.46 -9.20
N GLU A 182 -2.14 7.40 -8.47
CA GLU A 182 -3.58 7.68 -8.50
C GLU A 182 -4.05 8.09 -9.90
N ARG A 183 -3.40 9.09 -10.50
CA ARG A 183 -3.72 9.54 -11.87
C ARG A 183 -3.54 8.43 -12.91
N ALA A 184 -2.47 7.64 -12.78
CA ALA A 184 -2.22 6.52 -13.68
C ALA A 184 -3.40 5.54 -13.67
N PHE A 185 -3.94 5.30 -12.48
CA PHE A 185 -5.03 4.37 -12.27
C PHE A 185 -6.38 4.89 -12.74
N GLU A 186 -6.67 6.18 -12.54
CA GLU A 186 -7.84 6.85 -13.14
C GLU A 186 -7.79 6.78 -14.67
N ALA A 187 -6.61 7.04 -15.25
CA ALA A 187 -6.37 6.95 -16.68
C ALA A 187 -6.63 5.52 -17.21
N LEU A 188 -6.16 4.49 -16.50
CA LEU A 188 -6.40 3.09 -16.85
C LEU A 188 -7.89 2.69 -16.76
N GLN A 189 -8.63 3.16 -15.75
CA GLN A 189 -10.08 2.90 -15.63
C GLN A 189 -10.87 3.52 -16.78
N SER A 190 -10.50 4.73 -17.23
CA SER A 190 -11.19 5.39 -18.35
C SER A 190 -11.12 4.59 -19.66
N PHE A 191 -10.17 3.66 -19.77
CA PHE A 191 -9.97 2.77 -20.90
C PHE A 191 -10.98 1.59 -20.93
N GLU A 192 -11.51 1.16 -19.78
CA GLU A 192 -12.54 0.11 -19.69
C GLU A 192 -13.85 0.52 -20.40
N CYS A 193 -14.08 1.81 -20.62
CA CYS A 193 -15.26 2.37 -21.27
C CYS A 193 -15.22 2.37 -22.81
N ILE A 194 -14.22 1.77 -23.47
CA ILE A 194 -14.07 1.77 -24.94
C ILE A 194 -14.63 0.47 -25.57
N PRO A 195 -15.79 0.51 -26.26
CA PRO A 195 -16.50 -0.70 -26.73
C PRO A 195 -15.75 -1.51 -27.80
N HIS A 196 -14.86 -0.88 -28.58
CA HIS A 196 -14.21 -1.48 -29.76
C HIS A 196 -13.02 -2.38 -29.41
N LEU A 197 -12.60 -2.42 -28.14
CA LEU A 197 -11.52 -3.31 -27.65
C LEU A 197 -12.05 -4.60 -27.02
N ARG A 198 -13.38 -4.84 -27.06
CA ARG A 198 -14.03 -6.11 -26.67
C ARG A 198 -13.58 -7.34 -27.48
N TYR A 199 -12.78 -7.17 -28.52
CA TYR A 199 -12.56 -8.23 -29.52
C TYR A 199 -11.46 -9.26 -29.14
N GLU A 200 -10.71 -9.08 -28.05
CA GLU A 200 -9.74 -10.10 -27.54
C GLU A 200 -9.96 -10.48 -26.06
N GLU A 201 -11.21 -10.46 -25.61
CA GLU A 201 -11.57 -10.10 -24.23
C GLU A 201 -12.04 -11.27 -23.34
N ARG A 202 -11.16 -12.26 -23.09
CA ARG A 202 -11.32 -13.22 -21.96
C ARG A 202 -10.11 -13.26 -21.02
N SER A 203 -8.90 -13.18 -21.57
CA SER A 203 -7.65 -13.18 -20.81
C SER A 203 -7.51 -11.88 -20.02
N MET A 204 -7.79 -10.74 -20.65
CA MET A 204 -7.66 -9.39 -20.09
C MET A 204 -8.58 -9.15 -18.88
N LYS A 205 -9.87 -9.52 -18.95
CA LYS A 205 -10.83 -9.38 -17.83
C LYS A 205 -10.37 -10.03 -16.52
N ARG A 206 -9.52 -11.07 -16.57
CA ARG A 206 -8.95 -11.72 -15.38
C ARG A 206 -7.82 -10.92 -14.75
N TYR A 207 -6.97 -10.28 -15.58
CA TYR A 207 -5.92 -9.36 -15.13
C TYR A 207 -6.52 -8.09 -14.49
N TYR A 208 -7.57 -7.55 -15.11
CA TYR A 208 -8.25 -6.34 -14.60
C TYR A 208 -9.07 -6.61 -13.34
N ARG A 209 -9.65 -7.80 -13.11
CA ARG A 209 -10.43 -8.06 -11.88
C ARG A 209 -9.60 -7.96 -10.58
N GLY A 210 -8.32 -8.31 -10.62
CA GLY A 210 -7.38 -8.06 -9.52
C GLY A 210 -7.00 -6.58 -9.40
N LEU A 211 -6.84 -5.92 -10.55
CA LEU A 211 -6.64 -4.49 -10.68
C LEU A 211 -7.84 -3.70 -10.11
N THR A 212 -9.10 -4.07 -10.36
CA THR A 212 -10.31 -3.39 -9.88
C THR A 212 -10.43 -3.43 -8.36
N LYS A 213 -9.95 -4.50 -7.71
CA LYS A 213 -9.92 -4.62 -6.23
C LYS A 213 -8.85 -3.73 -5.61
N PHE A 214 -7.66 -3.73 -6.21
CA PHE A 214 -6.55 -2.86 -5.85
C PHE A 214 -6.88 -1.37 -6.10
N LEU A 215 -7.57 -1.11 -7.22
CA LEU A 215 -8.10 0.17 -7.64
C LEU A 215 -9.25 0.65 -6.77
N CYS A 216 -10.16 -0.21 -6.31
CA CYS A 216 -11.19 0.19 -5.34
C CYS A 216 -10.57 0.55 -3.98
N LEU A 217 -9.44 -0.06 -3.64
CA LEU A 217 -8.70 0.27 -2.43
C LEU A 217 -7.95 1.58 -2.51
N MET A 218 -7.22 1.77 -3.60
CA MET A 218 -6.55 3.04 -3.88
C MET A 218 -7.59 4.13 -4.12
N ALA A 219 -8.62 3.92 -4.96
CA ALA A 219 -9.72 4.86 -5.21
C ALA A 219 -10.75 4.96 -4.08
N ALA A 220 -10.66 4.18 -3.00
CA ALA A 220 -11.27 4.57 -1.73
C ALA A 220 -10.34 5.53 -0.99
N SER A 221 -9.02 5.30 -1.01
CA SER A 221 -8.03 6.18 -0.35
C SER A 221 -7.72 7.52 -1.07
N VAL A 222 -7.77 7.61 -2.41
CA VAL A 222 -7.49 8.82 -3.21
C VAL A 222 -8.57 9.87 -3.00
N PRO A 223 -9.87 9.52 -3.14
CA PRO A 223 -10.92 10.44 -2.79
C PRO A 223 -10.83 10.74 -1.31
N LEU A 224 -10.46 9.82 -0.40
CA LEU A 224 -10.29 10.17 1.02
C LEU A 224 -9.16 11.17 1.30
N GLN A 225 -8.08 11.22 0.52
CA GLN A 225 -7.08 12.29 0.61
C GLN A 225 -7.63 13.63 0.08
N HIS A 226 -8.33 13.61 -1.06
CA HIS A 226 -9.01 14.79 -1.62
C HIS A 226 -10.27 15.22 -0.84
N LEU A 227 -10.91 14.32 -0.11
CA LEU A 227 -12.09 14.50 0.74
C LEU A 227 -11.67 14.80 2.19
N ARG A 228 -10.44 14.49 2.60
CA ARG A 228 -9.79 15.04 3.80
C ARG A 228 -9.56 16.54 3.69
N ALA A 229 -9.28 17.05 2.47
CA ALA A 229 -9.33 18.49 2.22
C ALA A 229 -10.72 19.09 2.51
N ARG A 230 -11.77 18.25 2.52
CA ARG A 230 -13.15 18.59 2.93
C ARG A 230 -13.52 18.17 4.36
N LYS A 231 -12.60 17.60 5.16
CA LYS A 231 -12.77 17.24 6.60
C LYS A 231 -13.96 16.32 6.99
N GLU A 232 -14.74 15.76 6.07
CA GLU A 232 -16.09 15.24 6.42
C GLU A 232 -16.38 13.75 6.15
N VAL A 233 -15.44 12.95 5.65
CA VAL A 233 -15.73 11.51 5.43
C VAL A 233 -15.26 10.68 6.61
N HIS A 234 -16.23 10.31 7.45
CA HIS A 234 -16.08 9.42 8.59
C HIS A 234 -16.48 8.00 8.16
N MET A 235 -15.59 7.01 8.33
CA MET A 235 -15.93 5.60 8.10
C MET A 235 -16.11 4.88 9.43
N SER A 236 -17.13 4.03 9.48
CA SER A 236 -17.36 3.15 10.63
C SER A 236 -16.41 1.95 10.61
N LEU A 237 -16.20 1.34 11.78
CA LEU A 237 -15.45 0.09 11.89
C LEU A 237 -16.06 -1.01 11.00
N GLY A 238 -17.38 -1.08 10.91
CA GLY A 238 -18.09 -2.03 10.04
C GLY A 238 -17.81 -1.83 8.55
N GLN A 239 -17.85 -0.59 8.06
CA GLN A 239 -17.52 -0.26 6.66
C GLN A 239 -16.07 -0.60 6.32
N LEU A 240 -15.13 -0.27 7.21
CA LEU A 240 -13.72 -0.58 7.04
C LEU A 240 -13.48 -2.10 6.99
N LEU A 241 -14.14 -2.87 7.86
CA LEU A 241 -14.07 -4.32 7.84
C LEU A 241 -14.64 -4.91 6.54
N GLN A 242 -15.74 -4.36 6.02
CA GLN A 242 -16.31 -4.79 4.74
C GLN A 242 -15.32 -4.57 3.60
N ILE A 243 -14.66 -3.40 3.55
CA ILE A 243 -13.58 -3.10 2.59
C ILE A 243 -12.44 -4.12 2.73
N CYS A 244 -12.04 -4.46 3.96
CA CYS A 244 -11.01 -5.46 4.19
C CYS A 244 -11.38 -6.84 3.60
N VAL A 245 -12.63 -7.27 3.79
CA VAL A 245 -13.13 -8.56 3.32
C VAL A 245 -13.23 -8.59 1.79
N GLU A 246 -13.86 -7.59 1.18
CA GLU A 246 -14.04 -7.51 -0.28
C GLU A 246 -12.71 -7.36 -1.03
N GLY A 247 -11.80 -6.57 -0.44
CA GLY A 247 -10.45 -6.31 -0.92
C GLY A 247 -9.50 -7.50 -0.77
N GLY A 248 -9.87 -8.52 0.02
CA GLY A 248 -9.04 -9.71 0.23
C GLY A 248 -7.78 -9.42 1.06
N PHE A 249 -7.91 -8.54 2.06
CA PHE A 249 -6.84 -8.26 3.01
C PHE A 249 -6.51 -9.48 3.85
N GLN A 250 -5.27 -9.48 4.35
CA GLN A 250 -4.63 -10.56 5.06
C GLN A 250 -3.91 -10.00 6.28
N SER A 251 -3.97 -10.76 7.37
CA SER A 251 -3.09 -10.61 8.52
C SER A 251 -2.82 -11.98 9.12
N THR A 252 -1.57 -12.21 9.54
CA THR A 252 -1.17 -13.40 10.30
C THR A 252 -1.83 -13.41 11.68
N GLU A 253 -2.00 -12.24 12.29
CA GLU A 253 -2.65 -12.08 13.59
C GLU A 253 -4.09 -11.61 13.38
N ARG A 254 -5.05 -12.47 13.74
CA ARG A 254 -6.48 -12.24 13.49
C ARG A 254 -7.02 -10.99 14.17
N ARG A 255 -6.43 -10.56 15.29
CA ARG A 255 -6.84 -9.34 16.00
C ARG A 255 -6.56 -8.06 15.22
N ASP A 256 -5.62 -8.11 14.29
CA ASP A 256 -5.21 -6.95 13.49
C ASP A 256 -6.32 -6.47 12.56
N TYR A 257 -7.24 -7.36 12.14
CA TYR A 257 -8.41 -6.93 11.37
C TYR A 257 -9.25 -5.88 12.11
N ILE A 258 -9.21 -5.86 13.44
CA ILE A 258 -9.86 -4.84 14.25
C ILE A 258 -8.86 -3.76 14.66
N PHE A 259 -7.70 -4.15 15.23
CA PHE A 259 -6.72 -3.20 15.77
C PHE A 259 -6.16 -2.24 14.71
N ALA A 260 -5.94 -2.72 13.49
CA ALA A 260 -5.48 -1.89 12.37
C ALA A 260 -6.55 -0.95 11.81
N LEU A 261 -7.80 -1.01 12.30
CA LEU A 261 -8.88 -0.12 11.84
C LEU A 261 -9.33 0.87 12.92
N LEU A 262 -9.01 0.62 14.20
CA LEU A 262 -9.44 1.47 15.31
C LEU A 262 -9.04 2.94 15.15
N GLY A 263 -7.81 3.20 14.67
CA GLY A 263 -7.30 4.57 14.47
C GLY A 263 -7.92 5.31 13.28
N MET A 264 -8.76 4.64 12.49
CA MET A 264 -9.47 5.19 11.34
C MET A 264 -10.98 5.20 11.52
N SER A 265 -11.50 4.48 12.51
CA SER A 265 -12.93 4.32 12.74
C SER A 265 -13.45 5.49 13.57
N ASN A 266 -14.56 6.10 13.16
CA ASN A 266 -15.12 7.28 13.83
C ASN A 266 -16.18 6.95 14.89
N ASP A 267 -16.74 5.76 14.82
CA ASP A 267 -17.76 5.19 15.70
C ASP A 267 -17.18 4.47 16.93
N VAL A 268 -15.86 4.26 16.95
CA VAL A 268 -15.14 3.68 18.08
C VAL A 268 -14.78 4.78 19.07
N THR A 269 -15.47 4.84 20.21
CA THR A 269 -15.08 5.75 21.30
C THR A 269 -13.79 5.29 21.96
N GLU A 270 -13.02 6.25 22.49
CA GLU A 270 -11.75 5.94 23.16
C GLU A 270 -11.99 4.97 24.33
N GLY A 271 -11.28 3.84 24.30
CA GLY A 271 -11.39 2.80 25.33
C GLY A 271 -12.48 1.75 25.09
N ALA A 272 -13.38 1.92 24.11
CA ALA A 272 -14.41 0.92 23.81
C ALA A 272 -13.82 -0.44 23.40
N ILE A 273 -12.71 -0.41 22.64
CA ILE A 273 -11.97 -1.61 22.26
C ILE A 273 -10.52 -1.42 22.70
N ARG A 274 -10.09 -2.20 23.70
CA ARG A 274 -8.72 -2.15 24.21
C ARG A 274 -7.81 -3.08 23.40
N VAL A 275 -6.74 -2.54 22.83
CA VAL A 275 -5.69 -3.29 22.14
C VAL A 275 -4.97 -4.20 23.15
N ASP A 276 -5.16 -5.51 22.99
CA ASP A 276 -4.50 -6.55 23.77
C ASP A 276 -4.42 -7.85 22.95
N TYR A 277 -3.19 -8.29 22.66
CA TYR A 277 -2.94 -9.50 21.86
C TYR A 277 -3.13 -10.80 22.64
N LYS A 278 -3.22 -10.76 23.98
CA LYS A 278 -3.57 -11.93 24.79
C LYS A 278 -5.07 -12.14 24.88
N LYS A 279 -5.88 -11.13 24.55
CA LYS A 279 -7.34 -11.21 24.58
C LYS A 279 -7.82 -12.34 23.66
N PRO A 280 -8.68 -13.27 24.11
CA PRO A 280 -9.21 -14.29 23.21
C PRO A 280 -10.11 -13.65 22.14
N LEU A 281 -10.14 -14.21 20.94
CA LEU A 281 -10.84 -13.62 19.79
C LEU A 281 -12.34 -13.41 20.03
N TRP A 282 -12.99 -14.32 20.78
CA TRP A 282 -14.42 -14.19 21.10
C TRP A 282 -14.70 -12.96 21.97
N LEU A 283 -13.78 -12.60 22.88
CA LEU A 283 -13.95 -11.42 23.73
C LEU A 283 -13.76 -10.14 22.91
N LEU A 284 -12.76 -10.11 22.02
CA LEU A 284 -12.58 -9.00 21.08
C LEU A 284 -13.81 -8.83 20.15
N ARG A 285 -14.39 -9.94 19.68
CA ARG A 285 -15.63 -9.93 18.89
C ARG A 285 -16.79 -9.32 19.69
N ASN A 286 -16.94 -9.68 20.96
CA ASN A 286 -18.01 -9.14 21.81
C ASN A 286 -17.84 -7.64 22.08
N GLU A 287 -16.61 -7.13 22.15
CA GLU A 287 -16.35 -5.68 22.25
C GLU A 287 -16.64 -4.95 20.92
N ALA A 288 -16.30 -5.57 19.79
CA ALA A 288 -16.45 -4.96 18.48
C ALA A 288 -17.90 -4.99 17.95
N LEU A 289 -18.66 -6.03 18.26
CA LEU A 289 -20.01 -6.24 17.70
C LEU A 289 -20.97 -5.07 17.99
N PRO A 290 -21.08 -4.54 19.23
CA PRO A 290 -21.95 -3.39 19.50
C PRO A 290 -21.50 -2.10 18.79
N VAL A 291 -20.22 -1.98 18.42
CA VAL A 291 -19.73 -0.86 17.62
C VAL A 291 -20.17 -1.03 16.17
N ILE A 292 -19.96 -2.22 15.62
CA ILE A 292 -20.31 -2.55 14.23
C ILE A 292 -21.82 -2.42 14.00
N GLU A 293 -22.65 -2.91 14.93
CA GLU A 293 -24.12 -2.86 14.83
C GLU A 293 -24.70 -1.44 14.88
N ARG A 294 -24.04 -0.50 15.57
CA ARG A 294 -24.47 0.91 15.62
C ARG A 294 -24.24 1.66 14.31
N SER A 295 -23.47 1.07 13.40
CA SER A 295 -23.02 1.70 12.17
C SER A 295 -23.77 1.22 10.93
N TYR A 296 -24.80 0.40 11.13
CA TYR A 296 -25.83 -0.01 10.16
C TYR A 296 -27.18 0.57 10.57
#